data_AF-Q22FY3-F1
#
_entry.id   AF-Q22FY3-F1
#
_cell.length_a   1.000
_cell.length_b   1.000
_cell.length_c   1.000
_cell.angle_alpha   90.00
_cell.angle_beta   90.00
_cell.angle_gamma   90.00
#
_symmetry.space_group_name_H-M   'P 1'
#
loop_
_entity.id
_entity.type
_entity.pdbx_description
1 polymer ?
#
loop_
_entity_poly.entity_id
_entity_poly.type
_entity_poly.pdbx_seq_one_letter_code
_entity_poly.pdbx_strand_id
1 'polypeptide(L)'
;MAARTAKKKSIQINTIPIEGLITSDIESNGTTPESNGKSLPKGFAEEVLKLEMDIEISETLELKQVHRLIELYALGVGYYESIGDTKYLYFHKKMNNLMMKPNVLESMNNSVKEQKEVKRRQSLQTDTFFASQPKQQIQSQEQNGQFQEIHDEQKQMQQVSQEQKQSHNSQVRESEATHNTFSQEVESVEKIQQEKQIAAEEKKVKQISLIKKKTIEENIKLNIIYGMQDNEDKSKSILKMHQLDQQRVKEFVNKQVETQVDDIKKRLEQRRNQTFNRALSLPINNESDTSLSDIDVVQPLPNNNKKCISSQTNIEDILDDVIQEDEKEDIFTRENSKRNSLDFQHLREGNQNILEQLKQERNIEDIISLRSRRKTTLSHRKNCRLSLMNHKQFQLKSVDSSRVRSFSNDHAQNNTESINITEFDNNIFDSAQKPNNTQSMIERY
;
A
#
# COMPACT_ATOMS: atom_id res chain seq x y z
N MET A 1 -8.98 -43.89 -20.10
CA MET A 1 -9.33 -42.76 -20.99
C MET A 1 -10.63 -42.15 -20.50
N ALA A 2 -10.59 -41.08 -19.69
CA ALA A 2 -11.78 -40.36 -19.25
C ALA A 2 -11.59 -38.87 -19.57
N ALA A 3 -12.27 -38.40 -20.62
CA ALA A 3 -12.24 -37.02 -21.07
C ALA A 3 -13.06 -36.13 -20.13
N ARG A 4 -12.39 -35.22 -19.42
CA ARG A 4 -13.04 -34.18 -18.63
C ARG A 4 -13.27 -32.95 -19.50
N THR A 5 -14.51 -32.75 -19.92
CA THR A 5 -14.98 -31.56 -20.61
C THR A 5 -15.08 -30.39 -19.62
N ALA A 6 -14.24 -29.37 -19.81
CA ALA A 6 -14.29 -28.12 -19.06
C ALA A 6 -15.37 -27.18 -19.63
N LYS A 7 -16.43 -26.91 -18.86
CA LYS A 7 -17.41 -25.86 -19.16
C LYS A 7 -16.82 -24.49 -18.84
N LYS A 8 -16.48 -23.71 -19.88
CA LYS A 8 -16.17 -22.28 -19.78
C LYS A 8 -17.45 -21.53 -19.34
N LYS A 9 -17.45 -20.98 -18.13
CA LYS A 9 -18.43 -19.95 -17.73
C LYS A 9 -17.95 -18.61 -18.29
N SER A 10 -18.68 -18.09 -19.27
CA SER A 10 -18.54 -16.74 -19.78
C SER A 10 -19.02 -15.77 -18.70
N ILE A 11 -18.12 -14.97 -18.14
CA ILE A 11 -18.47 -13.88 -17.24
C ILE A 11 -18.82 -12.69 -18.14
N GLN A 12 -20.11 -12.38 -18.25
CA GLN A 12 -20.57 -11.14 -18.85
C GLN A 12 -20.21 -9.99 -17.91
N ILE A 13 -19.30 -9.14 -18.34
CA ILE A 13 -18.95 -7.90 -17.64
C ILE A 13 -19.95 -6.86 -18.13
N ASN A 14 -20.84 -6.41 -17.24
CA ASN A 14 -21.77 -5.32 -17.54
C ASN A 14 -20.98 -4.01 -17.62
N THR A 15 -20.72 -3.56 -18.84
CA THR A 15 -20.19 -2.21 -19.11
C THR A 15 -21.31 -1.20 -18.89
N ILE A 16 -21.12 -0.30 -17.93
CA ILE A 16 -22.04 0.81 -17.68
C ILE A 16 -21.78 1.88 -18.74
N PRO A 17 -22.77 2.28 -19.57
CA PRO A 17 -22.60 3.36 -20.51
C PRO A 17 -22.55 4.68 -19.74
N ILE A 18 -21.39 5.36 -19.81
CA ILE A 18 -21.22 6.74 -19.33
C ILE A 18 -21.56 7.64 -20.53
N GLU A 19 -22.85 7.82 -20.79
CA GLU A 19 -23.34 8.84 -21.71
C GLU A 19 -24.21 9.81 -20.90
N GLY A 20 -23.82 11.08 -20.90
CA GLY A 20 -24.67 12.17 -20.41
C GLY A 20 -24.20 12.80 -19.11
N LEU A 21 -23.28 13.76 -19.21
CA LEU A 21 -23.42 15.12 -18.68
C LEU A 21 -22.08 15.82 -18.91
N ILE A 22 -22.05 16.78 -19.82
CA ILE A 22 -21.34 18.08 -19.80
C ILE A 22 -21.53 18.65 -21.22
N THR A 23 -22.61 19.40 -21.40
CA THR A 23 -22.69 20.44 -22.42
C THR A 23 -22.31 21.73 -21.71
N SER A 24 -21.06 22.15 -21.84
CA SER A 24 -20.67 23.53 -21.58
C SER A 24 -20.20 24.12 -22.89
N ASP A 25 -21.05 24.98 -23.43
CA ASP A 25 -20.79 25.84 -24.57
C ASP A 25 -19.52 26.66 -24.30
N ILE A 26 -18.43 26.30 -24.98
CA ILE A 26 -17.27 27.17 -25.14
C ILE A 26 -17.17 27.42 -26.64
N GLU A 27 -17.69 28.58 -27.05
CA GLU A 27 -17.53 29.13 -28.38
C GLU A 27 -16.03 29.33 -28.67
N SER A 28 -15.48 28.46 -29.50
CA SER A 28 -14.16 28.60 -30.09
C SER A 28 -14.30 28.46 -31.61
N ASN A 29 -14.49 29.60 -32.27
CA ASN A 29 -14.38 29.79 -33.71
C ASN A 29 -13.09 29.16 -34.26
N GLY A 30 -13.18 28.44 -35.39
CA GLY A 30 -12.03 28.23 -36.28
C GLY A 30 -11.78 26.80 -36.73
N THR A 31 -12.70 26.30 -37.55
CA THR A 31 -12.67 25.11 -38.39
C THR A 31 -11.32 24.88 -39.12
N THR A 32 -10.74 23.70 -38.97
CA THR A 32 -10.26 22.88 -40.11
C THR A 32 -10.35 21.40 -39.72
N PRO A 33 -11.07 20.57 -40.51
CA PRO A 33 -11.24 19.15 -40.24
C PRO A 33 -10.11 18.35 -40.91
N GLU A 34 -9.91 17.14 -40.38
CA GLU A 34 -9.31 15.99 -41.06
C GLU A 34 -7.81 16.00 -41.33
N SER A 35 -7.06 15.59 -40.30
CA SER A 35 -6.28 14.36 -40.45
C SER A 35 -6.44 13.55 -39.17
N ASN A 36 -6.72 12.25 -39.30
CA ASN A 36 -6.86 11.30 -38.18
C ASN A 36 -5.52 11.02 -37.47
N GLY A 37 -4.63 12.00 -37.39
CA GLY A 37 -3.53 12.04 -36.45
C GLY A 37 -4.11 12.52 -35.13
N LYS A 38 -4.10 11.66 -34.11
CA LYS A 38 -4.45 12.03 -32.73
C LYS A 38 -3.48 13.12 -32.30
N SER A 39 -3.74 14.40 -32.55
CA SER A 39 -2.90 15.50 -32.05
C SER A 39 -3.35 15.84 -30.64
N LEU A 40 -2.39 16.12 -29.74
CA LEU A 40 -2.72 16.59 -28.40
C LEU A 40 -3.47 17.94 -28.44
N PRO A 41 -4.39 18.19 -27.49
CA PRO A 41 -5.01 19.50 -27.34
C PRO A 41 -3.96 20.63 -27.20
N LYS A 42 -4.26 21.80 -27.75
CA LYS A 42 -3.40 22.98 -27.58
C LYS A 42 -3.33 23.35 -26.09
N GLY A 43 -2.12 23.65 -25.61
CA GLY A 43 -1.89 23.95 -24.19
C GLY A 43 -1.82 22.72 -23.26
N PHE A 44 -1.79 21.49 -23.80
CA PHE A 44 -1.72 20.27 -23.00
C PHE A 44 -0.62 20.29 -21.92
N ALA A 45 0.61 20.68 -22.29
CA ALA A 45 1.74 20.70 -21.37
C ALA A 45 1.56 21.75 -20.26
N GLU A 46 0.98 22.91 -20.58
CA GLU A 46 0.71 23.98 -19.63
C GLU A 46 -0.39 23.57 -18.65
N GLU A 47 -1.47 22.93 -19.13
CA GLU A 47 -2.57 22.45 -18.29
C GLU A 47 -2.11 21.35 -17.33
N VAL A 48 -1.31 20.38 -17.82
CA VAL A 48 -0.71 19.33 -16.99
C VAL A 48 0.16 19.94 -15.90
N LEU A 49 1.09 20.84 -16.27
CA LEU A 49 2.00 21.46 -15.32
C LEU A 49 1.25 22.29 -14.27
N LYS A 50 0.25 23.07 -14.70
CA LYS A 50 -0.57 23.87 -13.79
C LYS A 50 -1.29 22.99 -12.78
N LEU A 51 -1.93 21.91 -13.22
CA LEU A 51 -2.61 20.98 -12.31
C LEU A 51 -1.65 20.24 -11.38
N GLU A 52 -0.45 19.86 -11.87
CA GLU A 52 0.60 19.29 -11.01
C GLU A 52 1.01 20.27 -9.90
N MET A 53 1.23 21.54 -10.24
CA MET A 53 1.57 22.58 -9.27
C MET A 53 0.42 22.84 -8.29
N ASP A 54 -0.81 22.96 -8.77
CA ASP A 54 -1.98 23.22 -7.94
C ASP A 54 -2.17 22.09 -6.91
N ILE A 55 -2.01 20.82 -7.32
CA ILE A 55 -2.10 19.64 -6.44
C ILE A 55 -0.95 19.56 -5.42
N GLU A 56 0.24 20.06 -5.78
CA GLU A 56 1.43 20.01 -4.92
C GLU A 56 1.47 21.16 -3.90
N ILE A 57 0.97 22.33 -4.27
CA ILE A 57 0.97 23.52 -3.42
C ILE A 57 -0.27 23.56 -2.52
N SER A 58 -1.42 23.08 -3.00
CA SER A 58 -2.69 23.24 -2.29
C SER A 58 -2.84 22.25 -1.14
N GLU A 59 -3.10 22.78 0.05
CA GLU A 59 -3.39 21.98 1.26
C GLU A 59 -4.77 21.29 1.17
N THR A 60 -5.71 21.91 0.44
CA THR A 60 -7.02 21.33 0.14
C THR A 60 -7.08 20.89 -1.31
N LEU A 61 -7.27 19.59 -1.52
CA LEU A 61 -7.17 18.98 -2.83
C LEU A 61 -8.55 18.67 -3.39
N GLU A 62 -8.94 19.38 -4.44
CA GLU A 62 -10.21 19.16 -5.13
C GLU A 62 -10.16 17.90 -6.00
N LEU A 63 -11.10 16.97 -5.79
CA LEU A 63 -11.18 15.73 -6.57
C LEU A 63 -11.28 15.96 -8.09
N LYS A 64 -11.93 17.06 -8.49
CA LYS A 64 -12.08 17.44 -9.90
C LYS A 64 -10.73 17.67 -10.58
N GLN A 65 -9.79 18.32 -9.89
CA GLN A 65 -8.45 18.57 -10.40
C GLN A 65 -7.67 17.26 -10.59
N VAL A 66 -7.80 16.32 -9.65
CA VAL A 66 -7.19 14.98 -9.77
C VAL A 66 -7.73 14.23 -10.98
N HIS A 67 -9.05 14.14 -11.13
CA HIS A 67 -9.67 13.45 -12.26
C HIS A 67 -9.23 14.07 -13.58
N ARG A 68 -9.22 15.40 -13.66
CA ARG A 68 -8.75 16.12 -14.85
C ARG A 68 -7.28 15.80 -15.18
N LEU A 69 -6.41 15.76 -14.17
CA LEU A 69 -5.00 15.43 -14.39
C LEU A 69 -4.82 13.98 -14.85
N ILE A 70 -5.60 13.03 -14.31
CA ILE A 70 -5.60 11.63 -14.75
C ILE A 70 -6.03 11.52 -16.22
N GLU A 71 -7.08 12.24 -16.63
CA GLU A 71 -7.51 12.29 -18.03
C GLU A 71 -6.41 12.81 -18.96
N LEU A 72 -5.73 13.89 -18.58
CA LEU A 72 -4.62 14.43 -19.34
C LEU A 72 -3.46 13.44 -19.42
N TYR A 73 -3.12 12.73 -18.35
CA TYR A 73 -2.11 11.67 -18.40
C TYR A 73 -2.52 10.51 -19.29
N ALA A 74 -3.77 10.06 -19.25
CA ALA A 74 -4.28 9.03 -20.14
C ALA A 74 -4.21 9.46 -21.62
N LEU A 75 -4.54 10.72 -21.91
CA LEU A 75 -4.37 11.31 -23.25
C LEU A 75 -2.90 11.36 -23.67
N GLY A 76 -2.01 11.76 -22.77
CA GLY A 76 -0.57 11.76 -22.99
C GLY A 76 -0.03 10.35 -23.30
N VAL A 77 -0.43 9.35 -22.52
CA VAL A 77 -0.06 7.94 -22.76
C VAL A 77 -0.53 7.52 -24.15
N GLY A 78 -1.82 7.69 -24.47
CA GLY A 78 -2.37 7.27 -25.76
C GLY A 78 -1.75 8.00 -26.96
N TYR A 79 -1.37 9.26 -26.79
CA TYR A 79 -0.66 10.04 -27.82
C TYR A 79 0.75 9.51 -28.05
N TYR A 80 1.59 9.51 -27.00
CA TYR A 80 3.00 9.15 -27.12
C TYR A 80 3.19 7.66 -27.47
N GLU A 81 2.28 6.79 -27.02
CA GLU A 81 2.25 5.39 -27.43
C GLU A 81 1.94 5.24 -28.93
N SER A 82 1.00 6.03 -29.45
CA SER A 82 0.63 5.96 -30.88
C SER A 82 1.74 6.41 -31.83
N ILE A 83 2.65 7.28 -31.37
CA ILE A 83 3.83 7.71 -32.13
C ILE A 83 5.10 6.90 -31.80
N GLY A 84 5.01 5.93 -30.88
CA GLY A 84 6.15 5.09 -30.46
C GLY A 84 7.22 5.81 -29.64
N ASP A 85 6.89 6.94 -29.00
CA ASP A 85 7.82 7.73 -28.20
C ASP A 85 7.80 7.26 -26.74
N THR A 86 8.98 6.91 -26.19
CA THR A 86 9.14 6.38 -24.82
C THR A 86 8.60 7.30 -23.73
N LYS A 87 8.30 8.57 -24.02
CA LYS A 87 7.57 9.48 -23.11
C LYS A 87 6.24 8.91 -22.60
N TYR A 88 5.58 7.98 -23.30
CA TYR A 88 4.37 7.34 -22.76
C TYR A 88 4.63 6.66 -21.41
N LEU A 89 5.83 6.07 -21.21
CA LEU A 89 6.23 5.45 -19.93
C LEU A 89 6.33 6.48 -18.80
N TYR A 90 6.78 7.70 -19.12
CA TYR A 90 6.83 8.79 -18.16
C TYR A 90 5.43 9.17 -17.67
N PHE A 91 4.48 9.35 -18.58
CA PHE A 91 3.09 9.64 -18.23
C PHE A 91 2.44 8.50 -17.44
N HIS A 92 2.73 7.25 -17.81
CA HIS A 92 2.27 6.07 -17.08
C HIS A 92 2.77 6.05 -15.63
N LYS A 93 4.07 6.36 -15.42
CA LYS A 93 4.68 6.47 -14.09
C LYS A 93 4.11 7.64 -13.30
N LYS A 94 3.94 8.80 -13.92
CA LYS A 94 3.35 10.00 -13.28
C LYS A 94 1.91 9.75 -12.82
N MET A 95 1.10 9.10 -13.64
CA MET A 95 -0.26 8.70 -13.28
C MET A 95 -0.29 7.74 -12.09
N ASN A 96 0.56 6.70 -12.11
CA ASN A 96 0.66 5.76 -10.99
C ASN A 96 1.14 6.45 -9.70
N ASN A 97 2.13 7.33 -9.80
CA ASN A 97 2.64 8.10 -8.66
C ASN A 97 1.57 9.04 -8.08
N LEU A 98 0.77 9.69 -8.93
CA LEU A 98 -0.34 10.53 -8.51
C LEU A 98 -1.36 9.74 -7.67
N MET A 99 -1.72 8.53 -8.11
CA MET A 99 -2.65 7.65 -7.40
C MET A 99 -2.13 7.13 -6.05
N MET A 100 -0.82 7.21 -5.83
CA MET A 100 -0.19 6.81 -4.57
C MET A 100 0.05 7.98 -3.60
N LYS A 101 -0.20 9.24 -4.03
CA LYS A 101 -0.03 10.40 -3.14
C LYS A 101 -1.08 10.35 -2.00
N PRO A 102 -0.69 10.52 -0.72
CA PRO A 102 -1.60 10.44 0.43
C PRO A 102 -2.81 11.38 0.31
N ASN A 103 -2.57 12.63 -0.08
CA ASN A 103 -3.62 13.65 -0.22
C ASN A 103 -4.67 13.25 -1.26
N VAL A 104 -4.24 12.59 -2.35
CA VAL A 104 -5.14 12.10 -3.41
C VAL A 104 -5.98 10.92 -2.89
N LEU A 105 -5.35 9.98 -2.18
CA LEU A 105 -6.04 8.83 -1.57
C LEU A 105 -7.09 9.27 -0.54
N GLU A 106 -6.79 10.31 0.25
CA GLU A 106 -7.72 10.87 1.22
C GLU A 106 -8.92 11.53 0.54
N SER A 107 -8.69 12.38 -0.48
CA SER A 107 -9.77 13.02 -1.23
C SER A 107 -10.65 12.01 -1.96
N MET A 108 -10.08 10.98 -2.59
CA MET A 108 -10.86 9.90 -3.20
C MET A 108 -11.72 9.16 -2.16
N ASN A 109 -11.17 8.82 -0.99
CA ASN A 109 -11.91 8.14 0.06
C ASN A 109 -13.04 8.99 0.66
N ASN A 110 -12.85 10.31 0.76
CA ASN A 110 -13.86 11.22 1.28
C ASN A 110 -15.03 11.37 0.29
N SER A 111 -14.76 11.42 -1.01
CA SER A 111 -15.81 11.48 -2.04
C SER A 111 -16.76 10.27 -2.00
N VAL A 112 -16.24 9.08 -1.71
CA VAL A 112 -17.04 7.85 -1.58
C VAL A 112 -17.94 7.91 -0.33
N LYS A 113 -17.48 8.56 0.74
CA LYS A 113 -18.30 8.77 1.95
C LYS A 113 -19.43 9.75 1.68
N GLU A 114 -19.13 10.87 1.02
CA GLU A 114 -20.14 11.88 0.66
C GLU A 114 -21.23 11.29 -0.25
N GLN A 115 -20.84 10.52 -1.28
CA GLN A 115 -21.81 9.85 -2.15
C GLN A 115 -22.70 8.85 -1.39
N LYS A 116 -22.15 8.12 -0.40
CA LYS A 116 -22.95 7.23 0.45
C LYS A 116 -23.94 8.01 1.32
N GLU A 117 -23.56 9.17 1.83
CA GLU A 117 -24.48 10.00 2.62
C GLU A 117 -25.60 10.60 1.78
N VAL A 118 -25.29 11.09 0.57
CA VAL A 118 -26.30 11.60 -0.37
C VAL A 118 -27.32 10.51 -0.71
N LYS A 119 -26.84 9.28 -1.01
CA LYS A 119 -27.73 8.15 -1.31
C LYS A 119 -28.60 7.75 -0.11
N ARG A 120 -28.05 7.84 1.12
CA ARG A 120 -28.81 7.58 2.36
C ARG A 120 -29.87 8.65 2.65
N ARG A 121 -29.61 9.92 2.31
CA ARG A 121 -30.61 11.00 2.45
C ARG A 121 -31.74 10.86 1.44
N GLN A 122 -31.44 10.44 0.21
CA GLN A 122 -32.46 10.21 -0.82
C GLN A 122 -33.37 9.03 -0.49
N SER A 123 -32.85 7.96 0.15
CA SER A 123 -33.70 6.82 0.56
C SER A 123 -34.63 7.11 1.74
N LEU A 124 -34.42 8.18 2.51
CA LEU A 124 -35.27 8.53 3.66
C LEU A 124 -36.48 9.42 3.28
N GLN A 125 -36.53 9.92 2.05
CA GLN A 125 -37.64 10.78 1.59
C GLN A 125 -38.78 10.01 0.91
N THR A 126 -38.63 8.72 0.60
CA THR A 126 -39.67 7.95 -0.11
C THR A 126 -40.71 7.28 0.79
N ASP A 127 -40.49 7.22 2.11
CA ASP A 127 -41.36 6.44 3.02
C ASP A 127 -42.40 7.27 3.79
N THR A 128 -42.41 8.61 3.66
CA THR A 128 -43.34 9.49 4.41
C THR A 128 -44.61 9.89 3.65
N PHE A 129 -44.86 9.38 2.44
CA PHE A 129 -45.97 9.85 1.60
C PHE A 129 -47.24 8.96 1.56
N PHE A 130 -47.29 7.83 2.29
CA PHE A 130 -48.43 6.88 2.20
C PHE A 130 -49.26 6.67 3.49
N ALA A 131 -48.99 7.41 4.58
CA ALA A 131 -49.63 7.17 5.87
C ALA A 131 -50.54 8.33 6.33
N SER A 132 -51.66 8.57 5.65
CA SER A 132 -52.75 9.39 6.21
C SER A 132 -54.11 9.10 5.55
N GLN A 133 -54.87 8.15 6.11
CA GLN A 133 -56.34 8.16 6.02
C GLN A 133 -56.98 7.92 7.40
N PRO A 134 -57.92 8.77 7.84
CA PRO A 134 -58.62 8.59 9.11
C PRO A 134 -59.90 7.74 8.98
N LYS A 135 -60.07 6.77 9.88
CA LYS A 135 -61.31 5.97 10.04
C LYS A 135 -62.32 6.69 10.93
N GLN A 136 -63.58 6.68 10.49
CA GLN A 136 -64.75 7.25 11.15
C GLN A 136 -65.24 6.42 12.34
N GLN A 137 -65.89 7.12 13.27
CA GLN A 137 -66.36 6.70 14.59
C GLN A 137 -67.88 6.50 14.54
N ILE A 138 -68.41 5.40 15.10
CA ILE A 138 -69.86 5.12 15.21
C ILE A 138 -70.29 5.22 16.68
N GLN A 139 -71.45 5.85 16.85
CA GLN A 139 -72.13 6.27 18.06
C GLN A 139 -73.43 5.46 18.20
N SER A 140 -73.81 5.05 19.42
CA SER A 140 -75.23 4.86 19.78
C SER A 140 -75.43 4.70 21.29
N GLN A 141 -76.32 5.54 21.82
CA GLN A 141 -76.96 5.52 23.14
C GLN A 141 -78.31 4.78 23.07
N GLU A 142 -78.99 4.73 24.23
CA GLU A 142 -80.43 4.44 24.52
C GLU A 142 -80.68 3.09 25.21
N GLN A 143 -81.59 2.91 26.16
CA GLN A 143 -82.44 3.78 27.00
C GLN A 143 -82.96 2.94 28.19
N ASN A 144 -83.47 3.63 29.22
CA ASN A 144 -84.05 3.14 30.47
C ASN A 144 -85.34 2.31 30.32
N GLY A 145 -85.58 1.41 31.29
CA GLY A 145 -86.89 1.34 31.97
C GLY A 145 -87.46 -0.05 32.29
N GLN A 146 -87.82 -0.21 33.57
CA GLN A 146 -88.94 -1.01 34.10
C GLN A 146 -88.63 -2.39 34.72
N PHE A 147 -89.34 -2.66 35.83
CA PHE A 147 -89.59 -3.92 36.55
C PHE A 147 -88.82 -4.21 37.86
N GLN A 148 -89.45 -3.77 38.96
CA GLN A 148 -89.11 -4.07 40.35
C GLN A 148 -89.66 -5.43 40.85
N GLU A 149 -90.17 -6.28 39.95
CA GLU A 149 -90.70 -7.62 40.25
C GLU A 149 -89.90 -8.72 39.50
N ILE A 150 -88.72 -8.35 38.98
CA ILE A 150 -87.69 -9.23 38.40
C ILE A 150 -86.55 -9.46 39.40
N HIS A 151 -86.50 -8.72 40.51
CA HIS A 151 -85.29 -8.62 41.35
C HIS A 151 -84.99 -9.91 42.16
N ASP A 152 -85.97 -10.75 42.44
CA ASP A 152 -85.77 -12.00 43.21
C ASP A 152 -85.52 -13.22 42.31
N GLU A 153 -86.14 -13.31 41.12
CA GLU A 153 -85.76 -14.29 40.09
C GLU A 153 -84.39 -13.95 39.47
N GLN A 154 -84.07 -12.67 39.29
CA GLN A 154 -82.76 -12.22 38.81
C GLN A 154 -81.66 -12.47 39.85
N LYS A 155 -81.99 -12.58 41.14
CA LYS A 155 -81.04 -12.94 42.20
C LYS A 155 -80.72 -14.43 42.20
N GLN A 156 -81.72 -15.30 42.01
CA GLN A 156 -81.47 -16.73 41.80
C GLN A 156 -80.76 -17.01 40.46
N MET A 157 -81.14 -16.31 39.39
CA MET A 157 -80.49 -16.41 38.09
C MET A 157 -79.07 -15.81 38.11
N GLN A 158 -78.82 -14.74 38.88
CA GLN A 158 -77.46 -14.24 39.12
C GLN A 158 -76.61 -15.22 39.92
N GLN A 159 -77.19 -15.96 40.86
CA GLN A 159 -76.46 -16.93 41.66
C GLN A 159 -76.07 -18.16 40.82
N VAL A 160 -77.00 -18.68 40.01
CA VAL A 160 -76.71 -19.75 39.04
C VAL A 160 -75.77 -19.28 37.93
N SER A 161 -75.89 -18.03 37.48
CA SER A 161 -74.96 -17.43 36.51
C SER A 161 -73.58 -17.17 37.14
N GLN A 162 -73.49 -16.83 38.42
CA GLN A 162 -72.21 -16.68 39.14
C GLN A 162 -71.54 -18.04 39.33
N GLU A 163 -72.27 -19.10 39.66
CA GLU A 163 -71.71 -20.45 39.76
C GLU A 163 -71.28 -21.00 38.40
N GLN A 164 -72.06 -20.77 37.33
CA GLN A 164 -71.62 -21.09 35.97
C GLN A 164 -70.42 -20.25 35.52
N LYS A 165 -70.34 -18.96 35.90
CA LYS A 165 -69.17 -18.11 35.63
C LYS A 165 -67.94 -18.52 36.43
N GLN A 166 -68.10 -19.00 37.66
CA GLN A 166 -66.99 -19.52 38.47
C GLN A 166 -66.49 -20.87 37.93
N SER A 167 -67.39 -21.75 37.51
CA SER A 167 -67.05 -22.99 36.82
C SER A 167 -66.34 -22.72 35.49
N HIS A 168 -66.85 -21.78 34.68
CA HIS A 168 -66.25 -21.42 33.40
C HIS A 168 -64.90 -20.69 33.58
N ASN A 169 -64.76 -19.79 34.56
CA ASN A 169 -63.46 -19.15 34.87
C ASN A 169 -62.41 -20.15 35.37
N SER A 170 -62.81 -21.22 36.04
CA SER A 170 -61.88 -22.26 36.50
C SER A 170 -61.36 -23.08 35.31
N GLN A 171 -62.24 -23.44 34.36
CA GLN A 171 -61.85 -24.08 33.10
C GLN A 171 -61.01 -23.16 32.21
N VAL A 172 -61.34 -21.87 32.12
CA VAL A 172 -60.56 -20.88 31.37
C VAL A 172 -59.16 -20.73 31.96
N ARG A 173 -59.02 -20.69 33.30
CA ARG A 173 -57.70 -20.61 33.96
C ARG A 173 -56.82 -21.84 33.75
N GLU A 174 -57.39 -23.05 33.71
CA GLU A 174 -56.62 -24.26 33.35
C GLU A 174 -56.22 -24.26 31.86
N SER A 175 -57.09 -23.78 30.97
CA SER A 175 -56.76 -23.65 29.55
C SER A 175 -55.70 -22.55 29.27
N GLU A 176 -55.70 -21.46 30.03
CA GLU A 176 -54.69 -20.40 29.92
C GLU A 176 -53.33 -20.85 30.47
N ALA A 177 -53.30 -21.61 31.57
CA ALA A 177 -52.05 -22.15 32.12
C ALA A 177 -51.38 -23.15 31.15
N THR A 178 -52.17 -23.99 30.49
CA THR A 178 -51.67 -24.93 29.48
C THR A 178 -51.23 -24.22 28.19
N HIS A 179 -51.94 -23.17 27.76
CA HIS A 179 -51.56 -22.40 26.57
C HIS A 179 -50.29 -21.54 26.80
N ASN A 180 -50.08 -21.02 28.01
CA ASN A 180 -48.91 -20.20 28.34
C ASN A 180 -47.63 -21.06 28.39
N THR A 181 -47.75 -22.32 28.84
CA THR A 181 -46.62 -23.28 28.85
C THR A 181 -46.23 -23.68 27.43
N PHE A 182 -47.21 -23.94 26.56
CA PHE A 182 -46.95 -24.24 25.15
C PHE A 182 -46.32 -23.06 24.38
N SER A 183 -46.76 -21.83 24.64
CA SER A 183 -46.16 -20.63 24.03
C SER A 183 -44.69 -20.46 24.41
N GLN A 184 -44.32 -20.75 25.67
CA GLN A 184 -42.91 -20.67 26.09
C GLN A 184 -42.04 -21.75 25.44
N GLU A 185 -42.57 -22.96 25.24
CA GLU A 185 -41.84 -24.02 24.53
C GLU A 185 -41.60 -23.65 23.06
N VAL A 186 -42.61 -23.11 22.37
CA VAL A 186 -42.47 -22.68 20.97
C VAL A 186 -41.42 -21.57 20.82
N GLU A 187 -41.42 -20.55 21.69
CA GLU A 187 -40.39 -19.50 21.68
C GLU A 187 -38.98 -20.04 21.96
N SER A 188 -38.87 -21.06 22.82
CA SER A 188 -37.58 -21.67 23.15
C SER A 188 -36.98 -22.43 21.95
N VAL A 189 -37.82 -23.16 21.20
CA VAL A 189 -37.41 -23.90 20.00
C VAL A 189 -36.95 -22.94 18.90
N GLU A 190 -37.68 -21.84 18.70
CA GLU A 190 -37.33 -20.84 17.69
C GLU A 190 -36.00 -20.14 18.02
N LYS A 191 -35.74 -19.81 19.29
CA LYS A 191 -34.43 -19.28 19.74
C LYS A 191 -33.28 -20.25 19.48
N ILE A 192 -33.47 -21.54 19.78
CA ILE A 192 -32.45 -22.58 19.53
C ILE A 192 -32.17 -22.69 18.02
N GLN A 193 -33.19 -22.56 17.19
CA GLN A 193 -33.03 -22.61 15.73
C GLN A 193 -32.31 -21.39 15.18
N GLN A 194 -32.61 -20.19 15.68
CA GLN A 194 -31.88 -18.97 15.34
C GLN A 194 -30.42 -19.03 15.78
N GLU A 195 -30.14 -19.51 16.99
CA GLU A 195 -28.76 -19.63 17.50
C GLU A 195 -27.93 -20.62 16.67
N LYS A 196 -28.54 -21.72 16.20
CA LYS A 196 -27.90 -22.65 15.26
C LYS A 196 -27.58 -22.00 13.91
N GLN A 197 -28.43 -21.11 13.39
CA GLN A 197 -28.17 -20.39 12.15
C GLN A 197 -27.03 -19.39 12.31
N ILE A 198 -27.02 -18.62 13.40
CA ILE A 198 -25.94 -17.66 13.73
C ILE A 198 -24.60 -18.39 13.86
N ALA A 199 -24.56 -19.51 14.59
CA ALA A 199 -23.35 -20.30 14.74
C ALA A 199 -22.82 -20.87 13.40
N ALA A 200 -23.72 -21.21 12.48
CA ALA A 200 -23.34 -21.66 11.14
C ALA A 200 -22.78 -20.50 10.28
N GLU A 201 -23.37 -19.31 10.35
CA GLU A 201 -22.87 -18.12 9.66
C GLU A 201 -21.51 -17.67 10.21
N GLU A 202 -21.31 -17.68 11.53
CA GLU A 202 -20.01 -17.37 12.13
C GLU A 202 -18.90 -18.31 11.65
N LYS A 203 -19.20 -19.61 11.49
CA LYS A 203 -18.25 -20.58 10.92
C LYS A 203 -17.91 -20.23 9.46
N LYS A 204 -18.89 -19.85 8.64
CA LYS A 204 -18.65 -19.42 7.25
C LYS A 204 -17.81 -18.15 7.19
N VAL A 205 -18.09 -17.16 8.04
CA VAL A 205 -17.32 -15.91 8.12
C VAL A 205 -15.86 -16.17 8.52
N LYS A 206 -15.62 -17.06 9.51
CA LYS A 206 -14.27 -17.47 9.90
C LYS A 206 -13.53 -18.17 8.76
N GLN A 207 -14.21 -19.02 8.00
CA GLN A 207 -13.63 -19.70 6.84
C GLN A 207 -13.26 -18.72 5.72
N ILE A 208 -14.15 -17.76 5.39
CA ILE A 208 -13.87 -16.71 4.39
C ILE A 208 -12.69 -15.83 4.82
N SER A 209 -12.61 -15.48 6.11
CA SER A 209 -11.49 -14.72 6.67
C SER A 209 -10.16 -15.47 6.49
N LEU A 210 -10.15 -16.78 6.76
CA LEU A 210 -8.96 -17.62 6.59
C LEU A 210 -8.52 -17.70 5.12
N ILE A 211 -9.47 -17.85 4.18
CA ILE A 211 -9.19 -17.87 2.74
C ILE A 211 -8.59 -16.53 2.30
N LYS A 212 -9.19 -15.40 2.68
CA LYS A 212 -8.67 -14.07 2.36
C LYS A 212 -7.25 -13.86 2.89
N LYS A 213 -6.96 -14.31 4.12
CA LYS A 213 -5.61 -14.23 4.70
C LYS A 213 -4.60 -15.03 3.87
N LYS A 214 -4.94 -16.26 3.45
CA LYS A 214 -4.07 -17.08 2.60
C LYS A 214 -3.81 -16.42 1.23
N THR A 215 -4.84 -15.87 0.60
CA THR A 215 -4.68 -15.17 -0.69
C THR A 215 -3.80 -13.93 -0.58
N ILE A 216 -3.92 -13.16 0.50
CA ILE A 216 -3.03 -12.00 0.75
C ILE A 216 -1.58 -12.47 0.93
N GLU A 217 -1.36 -13.53 1.69
CA GLU A 217 -0.01 -14.09 1.91
C GLU A 217 0.63 -14.59 0.61
N GLU A 218 -0.14 -15.28 -0.24
CA GLU A 218 0.31 -15.73 -1.57
C GLU A 218 0.67 -14.54 -2.47
N ASN A 219 -0.15 -13.49 -2.49
CA ASN A 219 0.13 -12.28 -3.28
C ASN A 219 1.40 -11.55 -2.78
N ILE A 220 1.62 -11.48 -1.46
CA ILE A 220 2.86 -10.91 -0.91
C ILE A 220 4.08 -11.73 -1.35
N LYS A 221 3.99 -13.08 -1.29
CA LYS A 221 5.07 -13.97 -1.76
C LYS A 221 5.37 -13.76 -3.25
N LEU A 222 4.34 -13.68 -4.10
CA LEU A 222 4.49 -13.38 -5.52
C LEU A 222 5.16 -12.03 -5.76
N ASN A 223 4.73 -10.98 -5.06
CA ASN A 223 5.33 -9.65 -5.19
C ASN A 223 6.81 -9.63 -4.76
N ILE A 224 7.18 -10.37 -3.70
CA ILE A 224 8.58 -10.50 -3.28
C ILE A 224 9.40 -11.22 -4.37
N ILE A 225 8.90 -12.33 -4.91
CA ILE A 225 9.60 -13.09 -5.96
C ILE A 225 9.84 -12.24 -7.21
N TYR A 226 8.82 -11.55 -7.71
CA TYR A 226 8.96 -10.69 -8.88
C TYR A 226 9.83 -9.46 -8.61
N GLY A 227 9.71 -8.84 -7.43
CA GLY A 227 10.57 -7.73 -7.03
C GLY A 227 12.04 -8.12 -6.92
N MET A 228 12.34 -9.35 -6.48
CA MET A 228 13.70 -9.87 -6.44
C MET A 228 14.27 -10.16 -7.84
N GLN A 229 13.48 -10.70 -8.77
CA GLN A 229 13.91 -10.95 -10.15
C GLN A 229 14.28 -9.65 -10.88
N ASP A 230 13.43 -8.62 -10.77
CA ASP A 230 13.72 -7.31 -11.38
C ASP A 230 15.01 -6.69 -10.85
N ASN A 231 15.33 -6.92 -9.56
CA ASN A 231 16.57 -6.45 -8.96
C ASN A 231 17.79 -7.27 -9.41
N GLU A 232 17.63 -8.58 -9.65
CA GLU A 232 18.69 -9.43 -10.17
C GLU A 232 19.08 -9.04 -11.61
N ASP A 233 18.09 -8.80 -12.47
CA ASP A 233 18.33 -8.38 -13.85
C ASP A 233 18.93 -6.98 -13.95
N LYS A 234 18.47 -6.05 -13.10
CA LYS A 234 19.11 -4.72 -12.96
C LYS A 234 20.56 -4.83 -12.50
N SER A 235 20.83 -5.67 -11.48
CA SER A 235 22.18 -5.90 -10.98
C SER A 235 23.10 -6.49 -12.06
N LYS A 236 22.62 -7.50 -12.82
CA LYS A 236 23.34 -8.06 -13.97
C LYS A 236 23.60 -7.02 -15.05
N SER A 237 22.64 -6.14 -15.34
CA SER A 237 22.80 -5.05 -16.31
C SER A 237 23.86 -4.04 -15.87
N ILE A 238 23.85 -3.64 -14.59
CA ILE A 238 24.86 -2.73 -14.01
C ILE A 238 26.25 -3.36 -14.07
N LEU A 239 26.35 -4.64 -13.69
CA LEU A 239 27.63 -5.38 -13.75
C LEU A 239 28.17 -5.46 -15.18
N LYS A 240 27.29 -5.72 -16.16
CA LYS A 240 27.65 -5.76 -17.58
C LYS A 240 28.12 -4.41 -18.11
N MET A 241 27.44 -3.32 -17.72
CA MET A 241 27.86 -1.96 -18.06
C MET A 241 29.23 -1.64 -17.45
N HIS A 242 29.44 -1.96 -16.19
CA HIS A 242 30.72 -1.74 -15.51
C HIS A 242 31.87 -2.52 -16.17
N GLN A 243 31.65 -3.78 -16.56
CA GLN A 243 32.63 -4.57 -17.31
C GLN A 243 32.99 -3.94 -18.66
N LEU A 244 31.99 -3.39 -19.36
CA LEU A 244 32.20 -2.72 -20.64
C LEU A 244 33.01 -1.43 -20.46
N ASP A 245 32.71 -0.65 -19.42
CA ASP A 245 33.48 0.56 -19.10
C ASP A 245 34.94 0.23 -18.72
N GLN A 246 35.18 -0.83 -17.95
CA GLN A 246 36.53 -1.31 -17.69
C GLN A 246 37.29 -1.67 -18.98
N GLN A 247 36.62 -2.30 -19.94
CA GLN A 247 37.21 -2.61 -21.25
C GLN A 247 37.54 -1.34 -22.03
N ARG A 248 36.64 -0.35 -22.07
CA ARG A 248 36.87 0.94 -22.73
C ARG A 248 38.05 1.70 -22.13
N VAL A 249 38.13 1.75 -20.80
CA VAL A 249 39.25 2.40 -20.10
C VAL A 249 40.56 1.70 -20.44
N LYS A 250 40.57 0.35 -20.46
CA LYS A 250 41.76 -0.42 -20.84
C LYS A 250 42.19 -0.14 -22.29
N GLU A 251 41.24 -0.11 -23.23
CA GLU A 251 41.51 0.24 -24.64
C GLU A 251 42.04 1.66 -24.78
N PHE A 252 41.46 2.62 -24.06
CA PHE A 252 41.92 4.01 -24.06
C PHE A 252 43.35 4.14 -23.54
N VAL A 253 43.67 3.51 -22.41
CA VAL A 253 45.02 3.52 -21.83
C VAL A 253 46.02 2.85 -22.78
N ASN A 254 45.67 1.71 -23.37
CA ASN A 254 46.53 1.04 -24.35
C ASN A 254 46.81 1.93 -25.56
N LYS A 255 45.80 2.62 -26.09
CA LYS A 255 45.95 3.54 -27.23
C LYS A 255 46.85 4.74 -26.89
N GLN A 256 46.72 5.28 -25.68
CA GLN A 256 47.59 6.35 -25.16
C GLN A 256 49.05 5.87 -25.11
N VAL A 257 49.28 4.68 -24.53
CA VAL A 257 50.62 4.08 -24.46
C VAL A 257 51.21 3.82 -25.84
N GLU A 258 50.43 3.29 -26.78
CA GLU A 258 50.86 3.08 -28.17
C GLU A 258 51.27 4.40 -28.84
N THR A 259 50.47 5.46 -28.66
CA THR A 259 50.77 6.79 -29.20
C THR A 259 52.08 7.33 -28.65
N GLN A 260 52.30 7.22 -27.33
CA GLN A 260 53.56 7.64 -26.69
C GLN A 260 54.76 6.83 -27.20
N VAL A 261 54.60 5.52 -27.38
CA VAL A 261 55.64 4.65 -27.92
C VAL A 261 56.01 5.07 -29.34
N ASP A 262 55.04 5.38 -30.18
CA ASP A 262 55.28 5.79 -31.56
C ASP A 262 55.91 7.18 -31.64
N ASP A 263 55.53 8.11 -30.78
CA ASP A 263 56.19 9.42 -30.65
C ASP A 263 57.65 9.27 -30.24
N ILE A 264 57.96 8.39 -29.29
CA ILE A 264 59.34 8.10 -28.88
C ILE A 264 60.14 7.51 -30.04
N LYS A 265 59.58 6.53 -30.78
CA LYS A 265 60.23 5.95 -31.97
C LYS A 265 60.54 7.03 -33.00
N LYS A 266 59.57 7.90 -33.30
CA LYS A 266 59.72 9.00 -34.26
C LYS A 266 60.82 9.97 -33.85
N ARG A 267 60.90 10.35 -32.56
CA ARG A 267 61.99 11.19 -32.04
C ARG A 267 63.36 10.51 -32.15
N LEU A 268 63.44 9.21 -31.86
CA LEU A 268 64.69 8.45 -31.99
C LEU A 268 65.14 8.35 -33.45
N GLU A 269 64.22 8.11 -34.38
CA GLU A 269 64.51 8.07 -35.82
C GLU A 269 64.98 9.43 -36.35
N GLN A 270 64.34 10.52 -35.92
CA GLN A 270 64.78 11.88 -36.23
C GLN A 270 66.21 12.14 -35.74
N ARG A 271 66.55 11.75 -34.50
CA ARG A 271 67.92 11.88 -33.97
C ARG A 271 68.93 11.06 -34.78
N ARG A 272 68.56 9.83 -35.18
CA ARG A 272 69.41 8.98 -36.03
C ARG A 272 69.68 9.65 -37.38
N ASN A 273 68.66 10.20 -38.03
CA ASN A 273 68.77 10.89 -39.30
C ASN A 273 69.59 12.19 -39.18
N GLN A 274 69.41 12.96 -38.10
CA GLN A 274 70.23 14.14 -37.83
C GLN A 274 71.71 13.78 -37.65
N THR A 275 72.00 12.71 -36.92
CA THR A 275 73.37 12.23 -36.69
C THR A 275 74.00 11.75 -37.99
N PHE A 276 73.24 11.00 -38.79
CA PHE A 276 73.66 10.51 -40.10
C PHE A 276 73.96 11.67 -41.07
N ASN A 277 73.06 12.64 -41.19
CA ASN A 277 73.25 13.80 -42.05
C ASN A 277 74.43 14.68 -41.59
N ARG A 278 74.66 14.79 -40.28
CA ARG A 278 75.82 15.49 -39.71
C ARG A 278 77.13 14.78 -40.04
N ALA A 279 77.15 13.45 -40.05
CA ALA A 279 78.33 12.67 -40.43
C ALA A 279 78.64 12.82 -41.94
N LEU A 280 77.60 12.91 -42.79
CA LEU A 280 77.76 13.12 -44.23
C LEU A 280 78.19 14.54 -44.60
N SER A 281 77.85 15.54 -43.79
CA SER A 281 78.15 16.95 -44.07
C SER A 281 79.50 17.43 -43.53
N LEU A 282 80.33 16.53 -42.98
CA LEU A 282 81.70 16.89 -42.61
C LEU A 282 82.49 17.25 -43.87
N PRO A 283 83.03 18.49 -43.97
CA PRO A 283 83.87 18.86 -45.08
C PRO A 283 85.10 17.96 -45.08
N ILE A 284 85.34 17.28 -46.19
CA ILE A 284 86.61 16.60 -46.43
C ILE A 284 87.64 17.72 -46.54
N ASN A 285 88.27 18.05 -45.41
CA ASN A 285 89.45 18.90 -45.41
C ASN A 285 90.55 18.13 -46.14
N ASN A 286 90.71 18.44 -47.42
CA ASN A 286 91.90 18.13 -48.18
C ASN A 286 93.03 19.01 -47.63
N GLU A 287 93.59 18.63 -46.49
CA GLU A 287 94.88 19.14 -46.04
C GLU A 287 95.96 18.45 -46.88
N SER A 288 96.28 19.07 -48.01
CA SER A 288 97.64 18.98 -48.56
C SER A 288 98.49 20.02 -47.85
N ASP A 289 99.45 19.52 -47.07
CA ASP A 289 100.73 20.12 -46.68
C ASP A 289 100.74 21.58 -46.22
N THR A 290 101.16 21.82 -44.97
CA THR A 290 102.41 22.59 -44.71
C THR A 290 102.74 22.72 -43.21
N SER A 291 103.91 22.16 -42.89
CA SER A 291 104.94 22.59 -41.93
C SER A 291 104.57 23.07 -40.51
N LEU A 292 105.04 22.28 -39.54
CA LEU A 292 105.44 22.73 -38.20
C LEU A 292 106.45 23.89 -38.28
N SER A 293 106.14 25.00 -37.59
CA SER A 293 107.11 25.73 -36.77
C SER A 293 106.40 26.79 -35.90
N ASP A 294 106.52 26.61 -34.59
CA ASP A 294 106.97 27.58 -33.60
C ASP A 294 106.34 28.99 -33.42
N ILE A 295 106.10 29.25 -32.12
CA ILE A 295 106.19 30.52 -31.36
C ILE A 295 104.92 31.35 -31.15
N ASP A 296 104.75 31.65 -29.86
CA ASP A 296 103.86 32.60 -29.18
C ASP A 296 103.56 33.89 -29.95
N VAL A 297 102.36 34.45 -29.70
CA VAL A 297 102.16 35.82 -29.20
C VAL A 297 100.66 36.10 -29.08
N VAL A 298 100.29 36.57 -27.89
CA VAL A 298 98.99 37.15 -27.54
C VAL A 298 98.68 38.34 -28.47
N GLN A 299 97.59 38.26 -29.23
CA GLN A 299 96.89 39.42 -29.80
C GLN A 299 95.37 39.24 -29.67
N PRO A 300 94.63 40.24 -29.15
CA PRO A 300 93.17 40.24 -29.15
C PRO A 300 92.65 40.99 -30.39
N LEU A 301 92.03 40.29 -31.33
CA LEU A 301 91.38 40.85 -32.52
C LEU A 301 90.33 39.84 -33.04
N PRO A 302 89.33 40.28 -33.83
CA PRO A 302 88.15 40.98 -33.38
C PRO A 302 86.88 40.13 -33.54
N ASN A 303 85.85 40.50 -32.78
CA ASN A 303 84.45 40.15 -33.00
C ASN A 303 84.10 40.19 -34.50
N ASN A 304 83.95 39.03 -35.14
CA ASN A 304 83.27 38.94 -36.43
C ASN A 304 82.59 37.58 -36.59
N ASN A 305 81.26 37.64 -36.48
CA ASN A 305 80.30 36.86 -37.25
C ASN A 305 80.37 35.33 -37.16
N LYS A 306 80.29 34.80 -35.94
CA LYS A 306 79.50 33.57 -35.76
C LYS A 306 78.02 33.97 -35.72
N LYS A 307 77.41 34.04 -36.91
CA LYS A 307 75.95 34.01 -37.07
C LYS A 307 75.49 32.59 -36.70
N CYS A 308 75.60 32.27 -35.41
CA CYS A 308 74.89 31.18 -34.79
C CYS A 308 73.43 31.57 -34.96
N ILE A 309 72.70 30.88 -35.83
CA ILE A 309 71.25 30.98 -35.88
C ILE A 309 70.80 30.29 -34.58
N SER A 310 70.90 31.02 -33.47
CA SER A 310 70.20 30.73 -32.26
C SER A 310 68.74 31.05 -32.55
N SER A 311 68.03 30.09 -33.12
CA SER A 311 66.62 29.94 -32.82
C SER A 311 66.54 29.62 -31.32
N GLN A 312 66.74 30.65 -30.49
CA GLN A 312 66.29 30.71 -29.12
C GLN A 312 64.77 30.68 -29.21
N THR A 313 64.21 29.48 -29.37
CA THR A 313 62.90 29.21 -28.83
C THR A 313 63.06 29.41 -27.33
N ASN A 314 62.43 30.47 -26.82
CA ASN A 314 62.49 30.84 -25.42
C ASN A 314 62.06 29.62 -24.61
N ILE A 315 62.98 29.06 -23.84
CA ILE A 315 62.71 27.87 -23.03
C ILE A 315 61.62 28.18 -22.00
N GLU A 316 61.46 29.46 -21.63
CA GLU A 316 60.37 29.97 -20.80
C GLU A 316 59.00 29.78 -21.45
N ASP A 317 58.84 30.01 -22.77
CA ASP A 317 57.56 29.83 -23.46
C ASP A 317 57.14 28.36 -23.51
N ILE A 318 58.10 27.42 -23.60
CA ILE A 318 57.82 25.97 -23.57
C ILE A 318 57.48 25.50 -22.14
N LEU A 319 58.08 26.10 -21.12
CA LEU A 319 57.79 25.77 -19.72
C LEU A 319 56.41 26.27 -19.30
N ASP A 320 56.00 27.46 -19.76
CA ASP A 320 54.67 28.01 -19.46
C ASP A 320 53.54 27.20 -20.11
N ASP A 321 53.74 26.67 -21.31
CA ASP A 321 52.77 25.79 -21.97
C ASP A 321 52.61 24.44 -21.23
N VAL A 322 53.70 23.87 -20.70
CA VAL A 322 53.65 22.62 -19.92
C VAL A 322 52.97 22.83 -18.56
N ILE A 323 53.24 23.96 -17.90
CA ILE A 323 52.59 24.29 -16.62
C ILE A 323 51.08 24.53 -16.81
N GLN A 324 50.66 25.12 -17.93
CA GLN A 324 49.23 25.31 -18.22
C GLN A 324 48.48 24.02 -18.56
N GLU A 325 49.14 22.97 -19.06
CA GLU A 325 48.50 21.68 -19.30
C GLU A 325 48.25 20.93 -17.98
N ASP A 326 49.21 20.93 -17.06
CA ASP A 326 49.06 20.29 -15.75
C ASP A 326 47.95 20.96 -14.91
N GLU A 327 47.82 22.29 -14.95
CA GLU A 327 46.74 23.00 -14.24
C GLU A 327 45.35 22.71 -14.82
N LYS A 328 45.23 22.44 -16.14
CA LYS A 328 43.95 22.09 -16.78
C LYS A 328 43.51 20.67 -16.45
N GLU A 329 44.44 19.74 -16.31
CA GLU A 329 44.13 18.36 -15.91
C GLU A 329 43.64 18.28 -14.46
N ASP A 330 44.23 19.09 -13.56
CA ASP A 330 43.78 19.21 -12.16
C ASP A 330 42.39 19.84 -12.01
N ILE A 331 42.03 20.80 -12.88
CA ILE A 331 40.67 21.38 -12.88
C ILE A 331 39.64 20.33 -13.33
N PHE A 332 39.96 19.53 -14.36
CA PHE A 332 39.04 18.53 -14.89
C PHE A 332 38.78 17.38 -13.91
N THR A 333 39.83 16.89 -13.24
CA THR A 333 39.69 15.84 -12.21
C THR A 333 38.92 16.34 -10.98
N ARG A 334 39.12 17.61 -10.59
CA ARG A 334 38.40 18.23 -9.46
C ARG A 334 36.92 18.44 -9.74
N GLU A 335 36.53 18.80 -10.97
CA GLU A 335 35.11 18.90 -11.33
C GLU A 335 34.42 17.54 -11.39
N ASN A 336 35.07 16.51 -11.94
CA ASN A 336 34.51 15.15 -11.96
C ASN A 336 34.35 14.56 -10.55
N SER A 337 35.30 14.83 -9.66
CA SER A 337 35.20 14.42 -8.25
C SER A 337 34.02 15.10 -7.53
N LYS A 338 33.76 16.38 -7.82
CA LYS A 338 32.58 17.09 -7.29
C LYS A 338 31.25 16.53 -7.79
N ARG A 339 31.15 16.15 -9.08
CA ARG A 339 29.93 15.54 -9.63
C ARG A 339 29.65 14.18 -8.98
N ASN A 340 30.68 13.34 -8.85
CA ASN A 340 30.53 12.04 -8.18
C ASN A 340 30.14 12.20 -6.70
N SER A 341 30.70 13.20 -6.01
CA SER A 341 30.33 13.49 -4.61
C SER A 341 28.85 13.87 -4.45
N LEU A 342 28.27 14.58 -5.42
CA LEU A 342 26.87 15.00 -5.38
C LEU A 342 25.93 13.80 -5.54
N ASP A 343 26.26 12.88 -6.46
CA ASP A 343 25.47 11.66 -6.69
C ASP A 343 25.47 10.73 -5.46
N PHE A 344 26.61 10.60 -4.77
CA PHE A 344 26.67 9.85 -3.51
C PHE A 344 25.86 10.48 -2.39
N GLN A 345 25.74 11.81 -2.37
CA GLN A 345 24.93 12.51 -1.36
C GLN A 345 23.43 12.28 -1.57
N HIS A 346 22.95 12.35 -2.82
CA HIS A 346 21.56 12.02 -3.14
C HIS A 346 21.22 10.55 -2.84
N LEU A 347 22.15 9.62 -3.08
CA LEU A 347 21.95 8.22 -2.74
C LEU A 347 21.86 8.02 -1.20
N ARG A 348 22.63 8.79 -0.43
CA ARG A 348 22.60 8.76 1.04
C ARG A 348 21.28 9.30 1.59
N GLU A 349 20.80 10.41 1.06
CA GLU A 349 19.52 11.02 1.44
C GLU A 349 18.34 10.11 1.08
N GLY A 350 18.35 9.50 -0.11
CA GLY A 350 17.34 8.53 -0.53
C GLY A 350 17.26 7.32 0.41
N ASN A 351 18.41 6.77 0.83
CA ASN A 351 18.46 5.66 1.77
C ASN A 351 18.00 6.04 3.19
N GLN A 352 18.24 7.28 3.64
CA GLN A 352 17.72 7.76 4.92
C GLN A 352 16.19 7.86 4.90
N ASN A 353 15.60 8.38 3.83
CA ASN A 353 14.15 8.48 3.68
C ASN A 353 13.47 7.10 3.68
N ILE A 354 14.06 6.10 2.99
CA ILE A 354 13.55 4.72 3.01
C ILE A 354 13.60 4.13 4.43
N LEU A 355 14.70 4.35 5.16
CA LEU A 355 14.83 3.85 6.53
C LEU A 355 13.81 4.50 7.48
N GLU A 356 13.51 5.79 7.29
CA GLU A 356 12.53 6.51 8.08
C GLU A 356 11.09 6.07 7.77
N GLN A 357 10.79 5.78 6.50
CA GLN A 357 9.52 5.18 6.07
C GLN A 357 9.30 3.80 6.70
N LEU A 358 10.33 2.94 6.69
CA LEU A 358 10.27 1.62 7.34
C LEU A 358 10.09 1.72 8.87
N LYS A 359 10.63 2.75 9.52
CA LYS A 359 10.38 3.02 10.95
C LYS A 359 8.93 3.42 11.22
N GLN A 360 8.34 4.25 10.34
CA GLN A 360 6.92 4.62 10.45
C GLN A 360 6.01 3.40 10.26
N GLU A 361 6.31 2.52 9.31
CA GLU A 361 5.53 1.30 9.07
C GLU A 361 5.51 0.36 10.27
N ARG A 362 6.65 0.13 10.94
CA ARG A 362 6.67 -0.67 12.19
C ARG A 362 5.80 -0.06 13.27
N ASN A 363 5.80 1.27 13.39
CA ASN A 363 5.00 1.97 14.38
C ASN A 363 3.49 1.79 14.12
N ILE A 364 3.09 1.72 12.84
CA ILE A 364 1.71 1.44 12.44
C ILE A 364 1.31 -0.01 12.79
N GLU A 365 2.19 -0.99 12.57
CA GLU A 365 1.93 -2.39 12.97
C GLU A 365 1.72 -2.54 14.49
N ASP A 366 2.53 -1.86 15.29
CA ASP A 366 2.40 -1.84 16.75
C ASP A 366 1.06 -1.22 17.18
N ILE A 367 0.64 -0.13 16.54
CA ILE A 367 -0.66 0.51 16.80
C ILE A 367 -1.82 -0.42 16.42
N ILE A 368 -1.73 -1.14 15.30
CA ILE A 368 -2.74 -2.11 14.86
C ILE A 368 -2.82 -3.30 15.83
N SER A 369 -1.68 -3.79 16.30
CA SER A 369 -1.58 -4.85 17.30
C SER A 369 -2.20 -4.43 18.64
N LEU A 370 -1.90 -3.20 19.11
CA LEU A 370 -2.50 -2.61 20.30
C LEU A 370 -4.02 -2.44 20.18
N ARG A 371 -4.52 -1.95 19.04
CA ARG A 371 -5.98 -1.85 18.79
C ARG A 371 -6.65 -3.22 18.80
N SER A 372 -6.00 -4.24 18.24
CA SER A 372 -6.51 -5.62 18.23
C SER A 372 -6.59 -6.19 19.65
N ARG A 373 -5.56 -5.99 20.49
CA ARG A 373 -5.57 -6.38 21.92
C ARG A 373 -6.64 -5.63 22.72
N ARG A 374 -6.88 -4.34 22.43
CA ARG A 374 -7.96 -3.57 23.07
C ARG A 374 -9.35 -4.11 22.71
N LYS A 375 -9.56 -4.55 21.47
CA LYS A 375 -10.84 -5.15 21.05
C LYS A 375 -11.10 -6.50 21.74
N THR A 376 -10.09 -7.36 21.84
CA THR A 376 -10.25 -8.68 22.51
C THR A 376 -10.50 -8.52 24.00
N THR A 377 -9.78 -7.62 24.67
CA THR A 377 -9.99 -7.33 26.11
C THR A 377 -11.36 -6.70 26.37
N LEU A 378 -11.85 -5.80 25.51
CA LEU A 378 -13.19 -5.24 25.63
C LEU A 378 -14.28 -6.31 25.46
N SER A 379 -14.12 -7.20 24.48
CA SER A 379 -15.03 -8.34 24.25
C SER A 379 -15.08 -9.26 25.46
N HIS A 380 -13.90 -9.61 26.01
CA HIS A 380 -13.81 -10.45 27.21
C HIS A 380 -14.49 -9.79 28.42
N ARG A 381 -14.29 -8.48 28.65
CA ARG A 381 -14.99 -7.74 29.71
C ARG A 381 -16.50 -7.73 29.55
N LYS A 382 -17.02 -7.59 28.32
CA LYS A 382 -18.46 -7.69 28.05
C LYS A 382 -18.99 -9.08 28.40
N ASN A 383 -18.29 -10.14 27.99
CA ASN A 383 -18.69 -11.52 28.28
C ASN A 383 -18.67 -11.82 29.78
N CYS A 384 -17.64 -11.38 30.51
CA CYS A 384 -17.60 -11.51 31.97
C CYS A 384 -18.77 -10.76 32.64
N ARG A 385 -19.11 -9.55 32.18
CA ARG A 385 -20.25 -8.79 32.72
C ARG A 385 -21.58 -9.50 32.47
N LEU A 386 -21.79 -10.06 31.28
CA LEU A 386 -22.99 -10.85 30.95
C LEU A 386 -23.09 -12.09 31.83
N SER A 387 -21.99 -12.83 32.00
CA SER A 387 -21.93 -14.00 32.88
C SER A 387 -22.29 -13.65 34.33
N LEU A 388 -21.77 -12.52 34.84
CA LEU A 388 -22.06 -12.04 36.19
C LEU A 388 -23.54 -11.66 36.38
N MET A 389 -24.16 -11.03 35.36
CA MET A 389 -25.59 -10.71 35.40
C MET A 389 -26.45 -11.96 35.40
N ASN A 390 -26.11 -12.96 34.57
CA ASN A 390 -26.83 -14.23 34.52
C ASN A 390 -26.73 -14.98 35.85
N HIS A 391 -25.54 -15.00 36.48
CA HIS A 391 -25.36 -15.60 37.79
C HIS A 391 -26.19 -14.90 38.87
N LYS A 392 -26.23 -13.55 38.86
CA LYS A 392 -27.09 -12.79 39.78
C LYS A 392 -28.58 -13.08 39.57
N GLN A 393 -29.04 -13.17 38.33
CA GLN A 393 -30.43 -13.55 38.04
C GLN A 393 -30.75 -14.96 38.53
N PHE A 394 -29.82 -15.91 38.38
CA PHE A 394 -29.99 -17.26 38.90
C PHE A 394 -30.11 -17.29 40.43
N GLN A 395 -29.26 -16.56 41.15
CA GLN A 395 -29.36 -16.47 42.60
C GLN A 395 -30.68 -15.86 43.06
N LEU A 396 -31.16 -14.78 42.44
CA LEU A 396 -32.44 -14.18 42.79
C LEU A 396 -33.62 -15.15 42.62
N LYS A 397 -33.63 -15.95 41.53
CA LYS A 397 -34.66 -16.99 41.32
C LYS A 397 -34.60 -18.13 42.35
N SER A 398 -33.41 -18.46 42.85
CA SER A 398 -33.22 -19.52 43.85
C SER A 398 -33.73 -19.13 45.25
N VAL A 399 -33.65 -17.84 45.60
CA VAL A 399 -34.15 -17.31 46.88
C VAL A 399 -35.68 -17.27 46.90
N ASP A 400 -36.33 -16.93 45.79
CA ASP A 400 -37.79 -16.98 45.70
C ASP A 400 -38.33 -18.41 45.74
N SER A 401 -37.62 -19.38 45.16
CA SER A 401 -38.03 -20.79 45.18
C SER A 401 -37.92 -21.46 46.55
N SER A 402 -37.01 -20.97 47.41
CA SER A 402 -36.83 -21.49 48.77
C SER A 402 -37.83 -20.88 49.77
N ARG A 403 -38.43 -19.73 49.46
CA ARG A 403 -39.47 -19.09 50.30
C ARG A 403 -40.88 -19.70 50.12
N VAL A 404 -41.10 -20.44 49.04
CA VAL A 404 -42.42 -21.08 48.75
C VAL A 404 -42.51 -22.53 49.28
N ARG A 405 -41.41 -23.12 49.79
CA ARG A 405 -41.41 -24.50 50.32
C ARG A 405 -41.56 -24.63 51.84
N SER A 406 -41.85 -23.56 52.58
CA SER A 406 -41.99 -23.62 54.05
C SER A 406 -43.44 -23.77 54.54
N PHE A 407 -44.40 -24.09 53.66
CA PHE A 407 -45.75 -24.46 54.06
C PHE A 407 -46.15 -25.73 53.32
N SER A 408 -46.61 -26.74 54.07
CA SER A 408 -46.97 -28.10 53.65
C SER A 408 -45.83 -29.11 53.66
N ASN A 409 -45.57 -29.70 54.83
CA ASN A 409 -45.92 -31.11 55.06
C ASN A 409 -45.46 -31.56 56.45
N ASP A 410 -46.39 -31.51 57.41
CA ASP A 410 -46.43 -32.52 58.45
C ASP A 410 -47.05 -33.80 57.89
N HIS A 411 -46.55 -34.95 58.35
CA HIS A 411 -46.93 -36.34 58.00
C HIS A 411 -46.34 -36.93 56.72
N ALA A 412 -45.24 -37.70 56.88
CA ALA A 412 -45.29 -39.16 56.85
C ALA A 412 -43.89 -39.75 57.11
N GLN A 413 -43.82 -40.61 58.14
CA GLN A 413 -42.70 -41.52 58.37
C GLN A 413 -42.72 -42.63 57.31
N ASN A 414 -41.55 -43.00 56.78
CA ASN A 414 -40.99 -44.37 56.79
C ASN A 414 -39.98 -44.64 55.65
N ASN A 415 -38.99 -45.44 56.02
CA ASN A 415 -38.11 -46.30 55.19
C ASN A 415 -37.04 -45.61 54.32
N THR A 416 -35.80 -45.56 54.80
CA THR A 416 -34.72 -46.56 54.58
C THR A 416 -34.40 -46.81 53.11
N GLU A 417 -33.26 -46.31 52.64
CA GLU A 417 -32.17 -47.16 52.13
C GLU A 417 -30.90 -46.36 51.89
N SER A 418 -29.84 -46.82 52.53
CA SER A 418 -28.48 -46.28 52.50
C SER A 418 -27.77 -46.82 51.27
N ILE A 419 -27.41 -45.95 50.32
CA ILE A 419 -26.49 -46.31 49.24
C ILE A 419 -25.18 -45.57 49.47
N ASN A 420 -24.21 -46.31 50.01
CA ASN A 420 -22.79 -45.98 49.96
C ASN A 420 -22.35 -45.90 48.50
N ILE A 421 -21.91 -44.72 48.05
CA ILE A 421 -21.07 -44.61 46.86
C ILE A 421 -19.68 -44.18 47.33
N THR A 422 -18.79 -45.14 47.14
CA THR A 422 -17.36 -45.16 47.36
C THR A 422 -16.61 -44.01 46.70
N GLU A 423 -15.63 -43.53 47.45
CA GLU A 423 -14.34 -42.97 47.03
C GLU A 423 -14.01 -43.13 45.54
N PHE A 424 -13.77 -42.00 44.88
CA PHE A 424 -12.96 -41.97 43.67
C PHE A 424 -11.86 -40.92 43.86
N ASP A 425 -10.69 -41.42 44.24
CA ASP A 425 -9.42 -40.74 44.06
C ASP A 425 -9.22 -40.41 42.57
N ASN A 426 -8.92 -39.15 42.29
CA ASN A 426 -8.25 -38.75 41.06
C ASN A 426 -7.18 -37.72 41.40
N ASN A 427 -6.07 -38.23 41.95
CA ASN A 427 -4.75 -37.73 41.64
C ASN A 427 -4.52 -37.89 40.13
N ILE A 428 -4.40 -36.80 39.37
CA ILE A 428 -3.74 -36.80 38.06
C ILE A 428 -3.30 -35.37 37.69
N PHE A 429 -1.98 -35.27 37.46
CA PHE A 429 -1.25 -34.26 36.68
C PHE A 429 -0.92 -32.89 37.30
N ASP A 430 0.08 -32.92 38.18
CA ASP A 430 1.12 -31.90 38.26
C ASP A 430 2.19 -32.20 37.17
N SER A 431 2.31 -31.35 36.15
CA SER A 431 3.51 -31.28 35.28
C SER A 431 3.50 -30.03 34.40
N ALA A 432 3.74 -28.87 35.02
CA ALA A 432 4.22 -27.70 34.30
C ALA A 432 5.75 -27.79 34.16
N GLN A 433 6.22 -28.57 33.19
CA GLN A 433 7.61 -28.49 32.71
C GLN A 433 7.83 -27.15 31.98
N LYS A 434 8.78 -26.38 32.49
CA LYS A 434 9.41 -25.25 31.80
C LYS A 434 10.12 -25.75 30.53
N PRO A 435 10.03 -25.06 29.38
CA PRO A 435 11.08 -25.14 28.37
C PRO A 435 12.20 -24.15 28.72
N ASN A 436 13.29 -24.70 29.26
CA ASN A 436 14.64 -24.17 29.03
C ASN A 436 15.12 -24.58 27.62
N ASN A 437 16.13 -23.86 27.12
CA ASN A 437 16.88 -24.06 25.86
C ASN A 437 16.20 -23.55 24.58
N THR A 438 16.86 -22.83 23.66
CA THR A 438 18.30 -22.74 23.31
C THR A 438 18.49 -21.44 22.51
N GLN A 439 19.29 -20.48 22.99
CA GLN A 439 20.65 -20.18 22.55
C GLN A 439 21.23 -21.09 21.43
N SER A 440 21.27 -20.58 20.20
CA SER A 440 22.27 -20.92 19.17
C SER A 440 22.49 -19.67 18.32
N MET A 441 23.63 -18.97 18.44
CA MET A 441 24.84 -19.23 17.66
C MET A 441 24.55 -19.38 16.18
N ILE A 442 24.59 -18.25 15.44
CA ILE A 442 25.16 -18.23 14.09
C ILE A 442 26.08 -17.01 14.01
N GLU A 443 27.36 -17.30 14.19
CA GLU A 443 28.50 -16.53 13.70
C GLU A 443 28.59 -16.65 12.16
N ARG A 444 29.09 -15.57 11.54
CA ARG A 444 29.85 -15.51 10.28
C ARG A 444 29.15 -15.93 8.98
N TYR A 445 28.74 -14.92 8.20
CA TYR A 445 29.40 -14.54 6.95
C TYR A 445 29.26 -13.04 6.72
#